data_AF-A0A1T4KA60-F1
#
_entry.id   AF-A0A1T4KA60-F1
#
_cell.length_a   1.000
_cell.length_b   1.000
_cell.length_c   1.000
_cell.angle_alpha   90.00
_cell.angle_beta   90.00
_cell.angle_gamma   90.00
#
_symmetry.space_group_name_H-M   'P 1'
#
loop_
_entity.id
_entity.type
_entity.pdbx_description
1 polymer ?
#
loop_
_entity_poly.entity_id
_entity_poly.type
_entity_poly.pdbx_seq_one_letter_code
_entity_poly.pdbx_strand_id
1 'polypeptide(L)'
;MRPDNSTKVKIRKIALTLFKERGFDNVTINDICEESGISKHTFYYYFASKEGLLKTVMTLPDDLSSDEVAKLMMLDSPYQQYCEILKKRIRHFESCGKDIVKKILVARLTVSFDEQKEKEDFTEERPFLEMQIGFIKKAQERGEIGNMGEPKNLMHAAFCVLIGISQVWATHPGTKFDLEKEYFKILDTVMMKKVDKNE
;
A
#
# COMPACT_ATOMS: atom_id res chain seq x y z
N MET A 1 24.55 -13.74 -5.79
CA MET A 1 24.16 -13.19 -4.47
C MET A 1 22.66 -12.95 -4.55
N ARG A 2 21.84 -13.55 -3.66
CA ARG A 2 20.40 -13.26 -3.65
C ARG A 2 20.21 -11.76 -3.39
N PRO A 3 19.26 -11.09 -4.06
CA PRO A 3 19.00 -9.68 -3.80
C PRO A 3 18.68 -9.50 -2.31
N ASP A 4 19.48 -8.69 -1.63
CA ASP A 4 19.22 -8.36 -0.24
C ASP A 4 18.06 -7.38 -0.19
N ASN A 5 16.90 -7.85 0.26
CA ASN A 5 15.70 -7.03 0.42
C ASN A 5 15.98 -5.81 1.32
N SER A 6 16.94 -5.91 2.25
CA SER A 6 17.35 -4.81 3.10
C SER A 6 17.90 -3.62 2.30
N THR A 7 18.69 -3.89 1.25
CA THR A 7 19.27 -2.85 0.40
C THR A 7 18.20 -2.16 -0.44
N LYS A 8 17.27 -2.92 -1.04
CA LYS A 8 16.14 -2.37 -1.79
C LYS A 8 15.27 -1.46 -0.91
N VAL A 9 14.98 -1.91 0.33
CA VAL A 9 14.22 -1.13 1.32
C VAL A 9 14.97 0.13 1.74
N LYS A 10 16.29 0.05 1.96
CA LYS A 10 17.15 1.21 2.29
C LYS A 10 17.09 2.28 1.20
N ILE A 11 17.31 1.89 -0.07
CA ILE A 11 17.27 2.81 -1.21
C ILE A 11 15.91 3.51 -1.29
N ARG A 12 14.82 2.74 -1.15
CA ARG A 12 13.45 3.30 -1.18
C ARG A 12 13.22 4.32 -0.06
N LYS A 13 13.64 4.01 1.17
CA LYS A 13 13.48 4.92 2.32
C LYS A 13 14.26 6.23 2.14
N ILE A 14 15.50 6.14 1.66
CA ILE A 14 16.34 7.31 1.42
C ILE A 14 15.77 8.15 0.28
N ALA A 15 15.40 7.53 -0.84
CA ALA A 15 14.77 8.22 -1.96
C ALA A 15 13.50 8.97 -1.53
N LEU A 16 12.62 8.33 -0.75
CA LEU A 16 11.41 8.97 -0.22
C LEU A 16 11.72 10.17 0.68
N THR A 17 12.80 10.11 1.46
CA THR A 17 13.24 11.22 2.30
C THR A 17 13.70 12.39 1.43
N LEU A 18 14.58 12.13 0.47
CA LEU A 18 15.05 13.14 -0.49
C LEU A 18 13.89 13.77 -1.28
N PHE A 19 12.92 12.97 -1.73
CA PHE A 19 11.78 13.48 -2.49
C PHE A 19 10.89 14.40 -1.65
N LYS A 20 10.74 14.14 -0.34
CA LYS A 20 9.99 15.02 0.56
C LYS A 20 10.71 16.34 0.81
N GLU A 21 12.03 16.29 0.96
CA GLU A 21 12.84 17.47 1.27
C GLU A 21 13.05 18.38 0.06
N ARG A 22 13.30 17.80 -1.11
CA ARG A 22 13.75 18.54 -2.30
C ARG A 22 12.74 18.54 -3.43
N GLY A 23 11.69 17.72 -3.33
CA GLY A 23 10.72 17.47 -4.41
C GLY A 23 11.20 16.39 -5.38
N PHE A 24 10.27 15.56 -5.87
CA PHE A 24 10.59 14.42 -6.73
C PHE A 24 11.39 14.80 -7.99
N ASP A 25 11.02 15.91 -8.65
CA ASP A 25 11.64 16.30 -9.92
C ASP A 25 13.09 16.78 -9.75
N ASN A 26 13.44 17.32 -8.57
CA ASN A 26 14.77 17.87 -8.27
C ASN A 26 15.78 16.83 -7.78
N VAL A 27 15.33 15.63 -7.42
CA VAL A 27 16.20 14.53 -6.96
C VAL A 27 16.61 13.67 -8.15
N THR A 28 17.91 13.44 -8.28
CA THR A 28 18.50 12.58 -9.31
C THR A 28 18.83 11.19 -8.77
N ILE A 29 19.08 10.24 -9.68
CA ILE A 29 19.58 8.90 -9.29
C ILE A 29 20.97 9.02 -8.63
N ASN A 30 21.78 10.00 -9.01
CA ASN A 30 23.07 10.27 -8.35
C ASN A 30 22.89 10.58 -6.87
N ASP A 31 21.99 11.52 -6.56
CA ASP A 31 21.73 11.93 -5.17
C ASP A 31 21.28 10.73 -4.32
N ILE A 32 20.40 9.89 -4.87
CA ILE A 32 19.92 8.68 -4.20
C ILE A 32 21.08 7.71 -3.96
N CYS A 33 21.94 7.50 -4.96
CA CYS A 33 23.10 6.60 -4.85
C CYS A 33 24.10 7.08 -3.80
N GLU A 34 24.43 8.37 -3.82
CA GLU A 34 25.36 9.01 -2.88
C GLU A 34 24.85 8.87 -1.44
N GLU A 35 23.61 9.29 -1.19
CA GLU A 35 22.99 9.23 0.14
C GLU A 35 22.78 7.78 0.62
N SER A 36 22.53 6.85 -0.31
CA SER A 36 22.38 5.42 0.01
C SER A 36 23.72 4.70 0.21
N GLY A 37 24.84 5.29 -0.18
CA GLY A 37 26.15 4.66 -0.19
C GLY A 37 26.25 3.50 -1.18
N ILE A 38 25.64 3.63 -2.36
CA ILE A 38 25.64 2.60 -3.40
C ILE A 38 26.11 3.13 -4.76
N SER A 39 26.43 2.24 -5.68
CA SER A 39 26.72 2.60 -7.07
C SER A 39 25.44 2.76 -7.91
N LYS A 40 25.52 3.48 -9.04
CA LYS A 40 24.46 3.48 -10.07
C LYS A 40 24.10 2.08 -10.55
N HIS A 41 25.10 1.23 -10.75
CA HIS A 41 24.86 -0.14 -11.19
C HIS A 41 23.98 -0.89 -10.17
N THR A 42 24.26 -0.72 -8.87
CA THR A 42 23.44 -1.26 -7.79
C THR A 42 22.02 -0.68 -7.79
N PHE A 43 21.86 0.62 -8.07
CA PHE A 43 20.52 1.21 -8.22
C PHE A 43 19.73 0.54 -9.34
N TYR A 44 20.31 0.48 -10.55
CA TYR A 44 19.65 -0.11 -11.72
C TYR A 44 19.40 -1.61 -11.61
N TYR A 45 20.19 -2.32 -10.79
CA TYR A 45 19.91 -3.70 -10.42
C TYR A 45 18.58 -3.85 -9.66
N TYR A 46 18.21 -2.89 -8.80
CA TYR A 46 16.95 -2.94 -8.03
C TYR A 46 15.78 -2.21 -8.70
N PHE A 47 16.05 -1.11 -9.40
CA PHE A 47 15.04 -0.22 -9.96
C PHE A 47 15.41 0.22 -11.37
N ALA A 48 14.52 -0.03 -12.34
CA ALA A 48 14.76 0.38 -13.72
C ALA A 48 14.84 1.91 -13.92
N SER A 49 14.16 2.68 -13.07
CA SER A 49 14.21 4.15 -13.10
C SER A 49 13.77 4.76 -11.76
N LYS A 50 13.83 6.10 -11.64
CA LYS A 50 13.31 6.86 -10.49
C LYS A 50 11.80 6.65 -10.33
N GLU A 51 11.06 6.60 -11.43
CA GLU A 51 9.63 6.27 -11.50
C GLU A 51 9.38 4.79 -11.18
N GLY A 52 10.26 3.90 -11.65
CA GLY A 52 10.25 2.49 -11.29
C GLY A 52 10.37 2.28 -9.78
N LEU A 53 11.21 3.07 -9.09
CA LEU A 53 11.28 3.10 -7.63
C LEU A 53 9.96 3.57 -7.01
N LEU A 54 9.34 4.66 -7.50
CA LEU A 54 8.05 5.13 -7.00
C LEU A 54 6.95 4.07 -7.06
N LYS A 55 6.92 3.25 -8.11
CA LYS A 55 5.94 2.14 -8.21
C LYS A 55 6.06 1.16 -7.04
N THR A 56 7.28 0.94 -6.53
CA THR A 56 7.50 0.06 -5.36
C THR A 56 7.11 0.68 -4.02
N VAL A 57 6.73 1.96 -4.00
CA VAL A 57 6.21 2.64 -2.81
C VAL A 57 4.74 2.30 -2.60
N MET A 58 4.00 2.02 -3.68
CA MET A 58 2.58 1.61 -3.62
C MET A 58 2.38 0.22 -3.06
N THR A 59 3.33 -0.67 -3.34
CA THR A 59 3.37 -1.99 -2.73
C THR A 59 3.78 -1.80 -1.27
N LEU A 60 2.85 -2.07 -0.34
CA LEU A 60 3.13 -2.18 1.09
C LEU A 60 4.44 -2.99 1.27
N PRO A 61 5.27 -2.74 2.29
CA PRO A 61 6.17 -3.78 2.74
C PRO A 61 5.41 -5.11 2.80
N ASP A 62 5.93 -6.15 2.14
CA ASP A 62 5.30 -7.49 2.07
C ASP A 62 5.33 -8.23 3.42
N ASP A 63 5.43 -7.48 4.53
CA ASP A 63 5.66 -7.97 5.87
C ASP A 63 4.96 -7.14 6.96
N LEU A 64 4.85 -7.77 8.12
CA LEU A 64 4.46 -7.16 9.39
C LEU A 64 5.63 -7.32 10.35
N SER A 65 5.86 -6.32 11.20
CA SER A 65 6.77 -6.47 12.32
C SER A 65 6.21 -7.49 13.32
N SER A 66 7.07 -8.06 14.17
CA SER A 66 6.63 -8.97 15.24
C SER A 66 5.58 -8.32 16.15
N ASP A 67 5.72 -7.02 16.44
CA ASP A 67 4.76 -6.26 17.26
C ASP A 67 3.40 -6.11 16.56
N GLU A 68 3.41 -5.88 15.24
CA GLU A 68 2.18 -5.80 14.45
C GLU A 68 1.47 -7.15 14.40
N VAL A 69 2.21 -8.24 14.23
CA VAL A 69 1.65 -9.60 14.29
C VAL A 69 1.04 -9.87 15.66
N ALA A 70 1.75 -9.56 16.75
CA ALA A 70 1.25 -9.71 18.10
C ALA A 70 -0.04 -8.90 18.32
N LYS A 71 -0.07 -7.65 17.87
CA LYS A 71 -1.28 -6.80 17.93
C LYS A 71 -2.46 -7.42 17.18
N LEU A 72 -2.23 -7.97 15.99
CA LEU A 72 -3.28 -8.65 15.22
C LEU A 72 -3.81 -9.89 15.94
N MET A 73 -2.94 -10.67 16.57
CA MET A 73 -3.33 -11.89 17.30
C MET A 73 -4.19 -11.60 18.54
N MET A 74 -4.11 -10.38 19.10
CA MET A 74 -4.91 -9.94 20.24
C MET A 74 -6.32 -9.46 19.85
N LEU A 75 -6.63 -9.36 18.55
CA LEU A 75 -7.96 -8.96 18.07
C LEU A 75 -8.86 -10.18 17.87
N ASP A 76 -10.08 -10.10 18.39
CA ASP A 76 -11.05 -11.18 18.28
C ASP A 76 -11.76 -11.23 16.92
N SER A 77 -11.86 -10.09 16.21
CA SER A 77 -12.56 -9.96 14.92
C SER A 77 -11.59 -10.07 13.74
N PRO A 78 -11.78 -11.03 12.81
CA PRO A 78 -11.04 -11.10 11.55
C PRO A 78 -11.21 -9.84 10.70
N TYR A 79 -12.37 -9.19 10.76
CA TYR A 79 -12.55 -7.92 10.07
C TYR A 79 -11.68 -6.80 10.67
N GLN A 80 -11.59 -6.70 12.00
CA GLN A 80 -10.69 -5.76 12.66
C GLN A 80 -9.22 -6.05 12.36
N GLN A 81 -8.83 -7.34 12.32
CA GLN A 81 -7.47 -7.75 11.90
C GLN A 81 -7.15 -7.25 10.48
N TYR A 82 -8.09 -7.43 9.54
CA TYR A 82 -7.94 -6.90 8.19
C TYR A 82 -7.88 -5.36 8.16
N CYS A 83 -8.70 -4.68 8.95
CA CYS A 83 -8.70 -3.22 9.04
C CYS A 83 -7.35 -2.67 9.54
N GLU A 84 -6.68 -3.31 10.51
CA GLU A 84 -5.37 -2.84 10.98
C GLU A 84 -4.29 -2.93 9.89
N ILE A 85 -4.35 -3.95 9.02
CA ILE A 85 -3.47 -4.04 7.84
C ILE A 85 -3.73 -2.87 6.89
N LEU A 86 -5.00 -2.55 6.64
CA LEU A 86 -5.37 -1.44 5.78
C LEU A 86 -4.96 -0.09 6.39
N LYS A 87 -5.10 0.11 7.71
CA LYS A 87 -4.59 1.30 8.41
C LYS A 87 -3.08 1.46 8.28
N LYS A 88 -2.31 0.37 8.35
CA LYS A 88 -0.86 0.42 8.06
C LYS A 88 -0.61 0.93 6.64
N ARG A 89 -1.39 0.46 5.66
CA ARG A 89 -1.29 0.90 4.26
C ARG A 89 -1.63 2.38 4.10
N ILE A 90 -2.71 2.84 4.71
CA ILE A 90 -3.15 4.24 4.67
C ILE A 90 -2.08 5.15 5.28
N ARG A 91 -1.61 4.83 6.49
CA ARG A 91 -0.54 5.60 7.16
C ARG A 91 0.73 5.68 6.33
N HIS A 92 1.11 4.59 5.65
CA HIS A 92 2.25 4.60 4.72
C HIS A 92 2.02 5.58 3.56
N PHE A 93 0.84 5.57 2.93
CA PHE A 93 0.47 6.52 1.87
C PHE A 93 0.48 7.97 2.36
N GLU A 94 -0.13 8.26 3.50
CA GLU A 94 -0.14 9.59 4.10
C GLU A 94 1.28 10.06 4.41
N SER A 95 2.11 9.17 4.96
CA SER A 95 3.49 9.48 5.28
C SER A 95 4.29 9.88 4.04
N CYS A 96 3.95 9.38 2.84
CA CYS A 96 4.63 9.76 1.60
C CYS A 96 4.38 11.23 1.22
N GLY A 97 3.27 11.81 1.67
CA GLY A 97 2.87 13.17 1.33
C GLY A 97 2.12 13.27 0.00
N LYS A 98 1.23 14.27 -0.10
CA LYS A 98 0.30 14.44 -1.24
C LYS A 98 1.02 14.50 -2.59
N ASP A 99 2.15 15.18 -2.69
CA ASP A 99 2.84 15.36 -3.97
C ASP A 99 3.49 14.08 -4.48
N ILE A 100 4.02 13.25 -3.59
CA ILE A 100 4.53 11.92 -3.95
C ILE A 100 3.39 11.03 -4.41
N VAL A 101 2.26 11.03 -3.70
CA VAL A 101 1.07 10.27 -4.11
C VAL A 101 0.56 10.74 -5.47
N LYS A 102 0.54 12.04 -5.78
CA LYS A 102 0.21 12.54 -7.13
C LYS A 102 1.16 11.97 -8.19
N LYS A 103 2.48 12.02 -7.97
CA LYS A 103 3.48 11.49 -8.92
C LYS A 103 3.29 9.99 -9.16
N ILE A 104 3.01 9.26 -8.09
CA ILE A 104 2.72 7.83 -8.15
C ILE A 104 1.44 7.55 -8.96
N LEU A 105 0.36 8.31 -8.73
CA LEU A 105 -0.89 8.16 -9.48
C LEU A 105 -0.70 8.48 -10.98
N VAL A 106 0.07 9.52 -11.31
CA VAL A 106 0.44 9.82 -12.71
C VAL A 106 1.23 8.66 -13.31
N ALA A 107 2.26 8.16 -12.62
CA ALA A 107 3.05 7.02 -13.08
C ALA A 107 2.22 5.74 -13.25
N ARG A 108 1.10 5.61 -12.53
CA ARG A 108 0.13 4.52 -12.69
C ARG A 108 -0.67 4.69 -14.00
N LEU A 109 -1.11 5.90 -14.32
CA LEU A 109 -1.90 6.16 -15.53
C LEU A 109 -1.08 6.06 -16.84
N THR A 110 0.25 6.20 -16.75
CA THR A 110 1.14 6.17 -17.93
C THR A 110 1.59 4.76 -18.34
N VAL A 111 1.17 3.72 -17.61
CA VAL A 111 1.58 2.33 -17.84
C VAL A 111 0.37 1.58 -18.37
N SER A 112 0.56 0.73 -19.38
CA SER A 112 -0.53 -0.10 -19.90
C SER A 112 -1.10 -1.00 -18.81
N PHE A 113 -2.40 -1.30 -18.86
CA PHE A 113 -3.04 -2.19 -17.89
C PHE A 113 -2.33 -3.56 -17.81
N ASP A 114 -1.84 -4.06 -18.94
CA ASP A 114 -1.12 -5.35 -19.03
C ASP A 114 0.23 -5.31 -18.31
N GLU A 115 0.99 -4.20 -18.40
CA GLU A 115 2.23 -4.00 -17.64
C GLU A 115 1.99 -3.79 -16.13
N GLN A 116 0.79 -3.33 -15.74
CA GLN A 116 0.39 -3.30 -14.33
C GLN A 116 0.03 -4.69 -13.83
N LYS A 117 -0.72 -5.44 -14.64
CA LYS A 117 -1.20 -6.77 -14.30
C LYS A 117 -0.06 -7.76 -14.09
N GLU A 118 1.03 -7.72 -14.86
CA GLU A 118 2.21 -8.57 -14.62
C GLU A 118 2.93 -8.27 -13.28
N LYS A 119 2.83 -7.04 -12.77
CA LYS A 119 3.49 -6.62 -11.50
C LYS A 119 2.58 -6.68 -10.29
N GLU A 120 1.28 -6.52 -10.52
CA GLU A 120 0.20 -6.76 -9.58
C GLU A 120 -0.32 -8.20 -9.68
N ASP A 121 0.36 -9.11 -10.41
CA ASP A 121 -0.13 -10.47 -10.61
C ASP A 121 -0.14 -11.21 -9.28
N PHE A 122 -1.35 -11.38 -8.72
CA PHE A 122 -1.63 -12.07 -7.47
C PHE A 122 -1.53 -13.60 -7.64
N THR A 123 -0.67 -14.08 -8.55
CA THR A 123 -0.49 -15.49 -8.95
C THR A 123 0.77 -16.11 -8.34
N GLU A 124 1.76 -15.30 -7.93
CA GLU A 124 2.85 -15.76 -7.08
C GLU A 124 2.33 -15.97 -5.65
N GLU A 125 2.73 -17.09 -5.02
CA GLU A 125 2.45 -17.36 -3.60
C GLU A 125 3.02 -16.23 -2.73
N ARG A 126 2.18 -15.24 -2.41
CA ARG A 126 2.51 -14.18 -1.47
C ARG A 126 1.79 -14.46 -0.16
N PRO A 127 2.47 -15.00 0.86
CA PRO A 127 1.85 -15.35 2.14
C PRO A 127 1.06 -14.19 2.76
N PHE A 128 1.52 -12.95 2.55
CA PHE A 128 0.87 -11.75 3.04
C PHE A 128 -0.46 -11.43 2.35
N LEU A 129 -0.60 -11.78 1.06
CA LEU A 129 -1.88 -11.66 0.33
C LEU A 129 -2.85 -12.75 0.76
N GLU A 130 -2.40 -13.99 0.86
CA GLU A 130 -3.20 -15.12 1.34
C GLU A 130 -3.72 -14.89 2.76
N MET A 131 -2.90 -14.30 3.63
CA MET A 131 -3.32 -13.91 4.97
C MET A 131 -4.48 -12.89 4.94
N GLN A 132 -4.41 -11.86 4.08
CA GLN A 132 -5.49 -10.88 3.92
C GLN A 132 -6.77 -11.51 3.38
N ILE A 133 -6.66 -12.36 2.36
CA ILE A 133 -7.78 -13.14 1.81
C ILE A 133 -8.41 -14.01 2.91
N GLY A 134 -7.58 -14.66 3.74
CA GLY A 134 -8.00 -15.46 4.87
C GLY A 134 -8.78 -14.68 5.93
N PHE A 135 -8.38 -13.44 6.24
CA PHE A 135 -9.14 -12.58 7.16
C PHE A 135 -10.52 -12.22 6.61
N ILE A 136 -10.62 -11.85 5.33
CA ILE A 136 -11.90 -11.55 4.69
C ILE A 136 -12.81 -12.78 4.70
N LYS A 137 -12.28 -13.96 4.34
CA LYS A 137 -13.04 -15.22 4.35
C LYS A 137 -13.58 -15.53 5.74
N LYS A 138 -12.74 -15.46 6.78
CA LYS A 138 -13.17 -15.68 8.18
C LYS A 138 -14.20 -14.66 8.64
N ALA A 139 -14.07 -13.41 8.23
CA ALA A 139 -15.04 -12.35 8.54
C ALA A 139 -16.40 -12.61 7.86
N GLN A 140 -16.43 -13.17 6.64
CA GLN A 140 -17.67 -13.62 6.00
C GLN A 140 -18.30 -14.80 6.75
N GLU A 141 -17.51 -15.80 7.12
CA GLU A 141 -17.97 -16.98 7.89
C GLU A 141 -18.58 -16.58 9.24
N ARG A 142 -18.03 -15.56 9.89
CA ARG A 142 -18.56 -14.99 11.15
C ARG A 142 -19.69 -13.97 10.94
N GLY A 143 -20.02 -13.63 9.70
CA GLY A 143 -21.06 -12.68 9.36
C GLY A 143 -20.72 -11.21 9.60
N GLU A 144 -19.45 -10.87 9.87
CA GLU A 144 -18.95 -9.50 10.04
C GLU A 144 -18.97 -8.73 8.70
N ILE A 145 -18.66 -9.43 7.61
CA ILE A 145 -18.79 -8.96 6.22
C ILE A 145 -20.08 -9.55 5.63
N GLY A 146 -21.00 -8.69 5.19
CA GLY A 146 -22.25 -9.11 4.55
C GLY A 146 -22.11 -9.44 3.06
N ASN A 147 -21.08 -8.91 2.40
CA ASN A 147 -20.81 -9.18 0.98
C ASN A 147 -20.18 -10.57 0.82
N MET A 148 -20.88 -11.49 0.17
CA MET A 148 -20.47 -12.89 -0.05
C MET A 148 -19.72 -13.13 -1.37
N GLY A 149 -19.24 -12.07 -2.03
CA GLY A 149 -18.35 -12.19 -3.17
C GLY A 149 -17.02 -12.89 -2.84
N GLU A 150 -16.30 -13.31 -3.87
CA GLU A 150 -15.00 -13.96 -3.70
C GLU A 150 -14.02 -13.10 -2.86
N PRO A 151 -13.42 -13.62 -1.78
CA PRO A 151 -12.55 -12.85 -0.89
C PRO A 151 -11.39 -12.13 -1.59
N LYS A 152 -10.82 -12.75 -2.64
CA LYS A 152 -9.77 -12.15 -3.47
C LYS A 152 -10.25 -10.89 -4.18
N ASN A 153 -11.48 -10.90 -4.70
CA ASN A 153 -12.08 -9.74 -5.36
C ASN A 153 -12.41 -8.63 -4.36
N LEU A 154 -12.84 -8.97 -3.14
CA LEU A 154 -13.06 -7.99 -2.07
C LEU A 154 -11.75 -7.36 -1.60
N MET A 155 -10.67 -8.13 -1.50
CA MET A 155 -9.33 -7.62 -1.20
C MET A 155 -8.83 -6.67 -2.29
N HIS A 156 -9.02 -7.04 -3.56
CA HIS A 156 -8.69 -6.17 -4.69
C HIS A 156 -9.55 -4.90 -4.70
N ALA A 157 -10.85 -5.01 -4.43
CA ALA A 157 -11.74 -3.87 -4.32
C ALA A 157 -11.30 -2.90 -3.21
N ALA A 158 -10.87 -3.41 -2.06
CA ALA A 158 -10.31 -2.59 -0.98
C ALA A 158 -9.08 -1.79 -1.44
N PHE A 159 -8.19 -2.42 -2.23
CA PHE A 159 -7.07 -1.71 -2.84
C PHE A 159 -7.54 -0.65 -3.85
N CYS A 160 -8.49 -0.96 -4.73
CA CYS A 160 -9.05 0.02 -5.67
C CYS A 160 -9.69 1.22 -4.95
N VAL A 161 -10.42 0.98 -3.86
CA VAL A 161 -10.97 2.05 -3.00
C VAL A 161 -9.84 2.93 -2.46
N LEU A 162 -8.74 2.33 -1.97
CA LEU A 162 -7.60 3.09 -1.47
C LEU A 162 -7.00 3.99 -2.55
N ILE A 163 -6.81 3.47 -3.76
CA ILE A 163 -6.27 4.25 -4.88
C ILE A 163 -7.19 5.41 -5.24
N GLY A 164 -8.49 5.15 -5.36
CA GLY A 164 -9.49 6.17 -5.68
C GLY A 164 -9.56 7.27 -4.62
N ILE A 165 -9.66 6.91 -3.35
CA ILE A 165 -9.77 7.91 -2.27
C ILE A 165 -8.45 8.67 -2.05
N SER A 166 -7.31 8.03 -2.30
CA SER A 166 -5.99 8.70 -2.27
C SER A 166 -5.87 9.77 -3.35
N GLN A 167 -6.50 9.59 -4.52
CA GLN A 167 -6.56 10.62 -5.56
C GLN A 167 -7.38 11.84 -5.10
N VAL A 168 -8.52 11.62 -4.46
CA VAL A 168 -9.32 12.71 -3.86
C VAL A 168 -8.52 13.43 -2.78
N TRP A 169 -7.91 12.70 -1.84
CA TRP A 169 -7.10 13.28 -0.77
C TRP A 169 -5.91 14.09 -1.30
N ALA A 170 -5.17 13.55 -2.27
CA ALA A 170 -3.98 14.20 -2.82
C ALA A 170 -4.33 15.49 -3.58
N THR A 171 -5.54 15.59 -4.13
CA THR A 171 -6.02 16.79 -4.86
C THR A 171 -6.86 17.73 -3.99
N HIS A 172 -7.27 17.31 -2.79
CA HIS A 172 -8.08 18.13 -1.89
C HIS A 172 -7.30 19.34 -1.37
N PRO A 173 -7.86 20.57 -1.45
CA PRO A 173 -7.23 21.78 -0.94
C PRO A 173 -7.17 21.76 0.60
N GLY A 174 -6.02 22.11 1.17
CA GLY A 174 -5.84 22.17 2.63
C GLY A 174 -5.65 20.81 3.32
N THR A 175 -5.79 20.82 4.65
CA THR A 175 -5.42 19.70 5.54
C THR A 175 -6.61 18.96 6.15
N LYS A 176 -7.85 19.36 5.86
CA LYS A 176 -9.06 18.85 6.54
C LYS A 176 -9.59 17.51 6.01
N PHE A 177 -8.91 16.87 5.07
CA PHE A 177 -9.33 15.58 4.53
C PHE A 177 -8.71 14.44 5.35
N ASP A 178 -9.56 13.71 6.06
CA ASP A 178 -9.17 12.51 6.81
C ASP A 178 -9.25 11.29 5.87
N LEU A 179 -8.08 10.85 5.39
CA LEU A 179 -7.98 9.77 4.41
C LEU A 179 -8.46 8.44 5.01
N GLU A 180 -8.08 8.15 6.25
CA GLU A 180 -8.46 6.90 6.92
C GLU A 180 -9.97 6.82 7.11
N LYS A 181 -10.59 7.89 7.62
CA LYS A 181 -12.04 7.93 7.85
C LYS A 181 -12.83 7.78 6.56
N GLU A 182 -12.49 8.52 5.51
CA GLU A 182 -13.21 8.44 4.23
C GLU A 182 -12.97 7.10 3.53
N TYR A 183 -11.77 6.52 3.64
CA TYR A 183 -11.49 5.18 3.15
C TYR A 183 -12.40 4.13 3.79
N PHE A 184 -12.47 4.08 5.13
CA PHE A 184 -13.29 3.08 5.82
C PHE A 184 -14.79 3.26 5.58
N LYS A 185 -15.26 4.50 5.44
CA LYS A 185 -16.65 4.76 5.05
C LYS A 185 -17.03 4.11 3.71
N ILE A 186 -16.16 4.20 2.71
CA ILE A 186 -16.40 3.58 1.39
C ILE A 186 -16.21 2.07 1.48
N LEU A 187 -15.17 1.61 2.20
CA LEU A 187 -14.89 0.20 2.37
C LEU A 187 -16.05 -0.53 3.07
N ASP A 188 -16.61 0.03 4.14
CA ASP A 188 -17.74 -0.55 4.87
C ASP A 188 -18.95 -0.77 3.95
N THR A 189 -19.15 0.12 2.97
CA THR A 189 -20.19 0.00 1.93
C THR A 189 -19.89 -1.18 1.00
N VAL A 190 -18.65 -1.31 0.51
CA VAL A 190 -18.22 -2.42 -0.37
C VAL A 190 -18.33 -3.76 0.36
N MET A 191 -17.93 -3.81 1.63
CA MET A 191 -17.95 -5.01 2.45
C MET A 191 -19.35 -5.37 2.95
N MET A 192 -20.33 -4.46 2.81
CA MET A 192 -21.64 -4.56 3.45
C MET A 192 -21.50 -4.91 4.93
N LYS A 193 -20.64 -4.17 5.63
CA LYS A 193 -20.33 -4.42 7.03
C LYS A 193 -21.61 -4.46 7.84
N LYS A 194 -21.83 -5.54 8.58
CA LYS A 194 -22.98 -5.62 9.48
C LYS A 194 -22.65 -4.83 10.73
N VAL A 195 -23.51 -3.88 11.09
CA VAL A 195 -23.42 -3.19 12.38
C VAL A 195 -23.75 -4.23 13.45
N ASP A 196 -22.90 -4.34 14.48
CA ASP A 196 -23.22 -5.16 15.64
C ASP A 196 -24.57 -4.71 16.20
N LYS A 197 -25.50 -5.64 16.39
CA LYS A 197 -26.84 -5.36 16.92
C LYS A 197 -26.85 -4.97 18.41
N ASN A 198 -25.72 -4.56 18.96
CA ASN A 198 -25.51 -4.26 20.38
C ASN A 198 -24.99 -2.82 20.60
N GLU A 199 -25.59 -1.85 19.91
CA GLU A 199 -25.58 -0.44 20.31
C GLU A 199 -26.99 0.00 20.74
#